data_AF-A0A1V5QLF7-F1
#
_entry.id   AF-A0A1V5QLF7-F1
#
_cell.length_a   1.000
_cell.length_b   1.000
_cell.length_c   1.000
_cell.angle_alpha   90.00
_cell.angle_beta   90.00
_cell.angle_gamma   90.00
#
_symmetry.space_group_name_H-M   'P 1'
#
loop_
_entity.id
_entity.type
_entity.pdbx_description
1 polymer ?
#
loop_
_entity_poly.entity_id
_entity_poly.type
_entity_poly.pdbx_seq_one_letter_code
_entity_poly.pdbx_strand_id
1 'polypeptide(L)'
;MRSESKKTIELLNELVACGFPDSAFSLLHHMPKETIQSHIDHCSKHECIEGENVRVQQRLEIVHGAYKGGQFTSRSPLFFQHLALLARVEVPMEH
;
A
#
# COMPACT_ATOMS: atom_id res chain seq x y z
N MET A 1 11.83 -14.17 11.11
CA MET A 1 11.42 -12.95 10.37
C MET A 1 10.47 -13.36 9.27
N ARG A 2 9.30 -12.72 9.13
CA ARG A 2 8.53 -12.83 7.88
C ARG A 2 9.34 -12.11 6.81
N SER A 3 9.38 -12.63 5.58
CA SER A 3 9.94 -11.88 4.47
C SER A 3 9.09 -10.63 4.24
N GLU A 4 9.72 -9.49 3.94
CA GLU A 4 9.01 -8.21 3.69
C GLU A 4 7.95 -8.37 2.58
N SER A 5 8.21 -9.22 1.57
CA SER A 5 7.20 -9.63 0.57
C SER A 5 5.89 -10.17 1.18
N LYS A 6 5.97 -11.04 2.20
CA LYS A 6 4.78 -11.61 2.84
C LYS A 6 4.00 -10.54 3.59
N LYS A 7 4.71 -9.60 4.24
CA LYS A 7 4.09 -8.49 4.96
C LYS A 7 3.36 -7.53 4.01
N THR A 8 3.97 -7.18 2.89
CA THR A 8 3.31 -6.36 1.85
C THR A 8 2.03 -7.01 1.33
N ILE A 9 2.08 -8.30 1.00
CA ILE A 9 0.91 -9.04 0.50
C ILE A 9 -0.21 -9.11 1.56
N GLU A 10 0.14 -9.37 2.82
CA GLU A 10 -0.81 -9.38 3.95
C GLU A 10 -1.51 -8.02 4.10
N LEU A 11 -0.76 -6.92 4.11
CA LEU A 11 -1.30 -5.56 4.19
C LEU A 11 -2.26 -5.25 3.03
N LEU A 12 -1.89 -5.60 1.80
CA LEU A 12 -2.73 -5.38 0.63
C LEU A 12 -4.02 -6.17 0.71
N ASN A 13 -3.97 -7.45 1.11
CA ASN A 13 -5.16 -8.27 1.29
C ASN A 13 -6.11 -7.69 2.36
N GLU A 14 -5.56 -7.23 3.49
CA GLU A 14 -6.34 -6.61 4.56
C GLU A 14 -6.99 -5.29 4.12
N LEU A 15 -6.25 -4.45 3.39
CA LEU A 15 -6.73 -3.19 2.86
C LEU A 15 -7.80 -3.38 1.76
N VAL A 16 -7.60 -4.33 0.85
CA VAL A 16 -8.58 -4.69 -0.19
C VAL A 16 -9.88 -5.17 0.44
N ALA A 17 -9.81 -5.98 1.50
CA ALA A 17 -10.99 -6.39 2.27
C ALA A 17 -11.75 -5.19 2.90
N CYS A 18 -11.05 -4.08 3.13
CA CYS A 18 -11.63 -2.82 3.60
C CYS A 18 -12.11 -1.89 2.47
N GLY A 19 -11.94 -2.27 1.19
CA GLY A 19 -12.34 -1.48 0.03
C GLY A 19 -11.24 -0.57 -0.54
N PHE A 20 -9.97 -0.81 -0.22
CA PHE A 20 -8.83 -0.08 -0.78
C PHE A 20 -8.71 -0.34 -2.30
N PRO A 21 -8.83 0.70 -3.15
CA PRO A 21 -8.86 0.52 -4.60
C PRO A 21 -7.46 0.66 -5.22
N ASP A 22 -7.29 0.12 -6.44
CA ASP A 22 -6.09 0.30 -7.26
C ASP A 22 -5.73 1.78 -7.44
N SER A 23 -6.72 2.66 -7.58
CA SER A 23 -6.48 4.11 -7.74
C SER A 23 -5.83 4.77 -6.53
N ALA A 24 -6.01 4.22 -5.32
CA ALA A 24 -5.29 4.66 -4.13
C ALA A 24 -3.90 4.01 -4.06
N PHE A 25 -3.79 2.73 -4.45
CA PHE A 25 -2.51 2.03 -4.52
C PHE A 25 -1.54 2.71 -5.50
N SER A 26 -2.00 3.12 -6.68
CA SER A 26 -1.16 3.81 -7.66
C SER A 26 -0.60 5.14 -7.14
N LEU A 27 -1.17 5.75 -6.10
CA LEU A 27 -0.60 6.93 -5.46
C LEU A 27 0.57 6.60 -4.52
N LEU A 28 0.66 5.35 -4.07
CA LEU A 28 1.74 4.85 -3.22
C LEU A 28 2.93 4.36 -4.01
N HIS A 29 2.84 4.29 -5.34
CA HIS A 29 3.87 3.77 -6.22
C HIS A 29 4.30 4.81 -7.25
N HIS A 30 5.58 4.88 -7.60
CA HIS A 30 6.03 5.71 -8.72
C HIS A 30 5.60 5.17 -10.10
N MET A 31 4.99 3.98 -10.17
CA MET A 31 4.52 3.34 -11.40
C MET A 31 3.01 3.57 -11.51
N PRO A 32 2.55 4.56 -12.29
CA PRO A 32 1.16 5.03 -12.27
C PRO A 32 0.13 4.04 -12.84
N LYS A 33 0.56 2.86 -13.32
CA LYS A 33 -0.30 1.80 -13.86
C LYS A 33 -0.19 0.49 -13.09
N GLU A 34 0.59 0.47 -12.01
CA GLU A 34 0.70 -0.71 -11.16
C GLU A 34 -0.64 -0.93 -10.44
N THR A 35 -1.15 -2.16 -10.54
CA THR A 35 -2.35 -2.61 -9.84
C THR A 35 -1.96 -3.35 -8.57
N ILE A 36 -2.87 -3.46 -7.61
CA ILE A 36 -2.64 -4.24 -6.39
C ILE A 36 -2.30 -5.68 -6.76
N GLN A 37 -3.04 -6.26 -7.72
CA GLN A 37 -2.82 -7.65 -8.14
C GLN A 37 -1.45 -7.85 -8.80
N SER A 38 -1.04 -6.95 -9.70
CA SER A 38 0.28 -7.07 -10.35
C SER A 38 1.42 -6.94 -9.34
N HIS A 39 1.26 -6.08 -8.33
CA HIS A 39 2.26 -5.94 -7.27
C HIS A 39 2.30 -7.16 -6.35
N ILE A 40 1.15 -7.74 -5.99
CA ILE A 40 1.09 -9.02 -5.25
C ILE A 40 1.77 -10.12 -6.05
N ASP A 41 1.46 -10.25 -7.34
CA ASP A 41 2.07 -11.25 -8.21
C ASP A 41 3.60 -11.07 -8.28
N HIS A 42 4.07 -9.83 -8.35
CA HIS A 42 5.49 -9.51 -8.31
C HIS A 42 6.13 -9.92 -6.99
N CYS A 43 5.59 -9.47 -5.84
CA CYS A 43 6.14 -9.82 -4.53
C CYS A 43 5.98 -11.30 -4.15
N SER A 44 5.07 -12.04 -4.81
CA SER A 44 4.95 -13.50 -4.64
C SER A 44 6.08 -14.27 -5.33
N LYS A 45 6.66 -13.71 -6.40
CA LYS A 45 7.71 -14.32 -7.22
C LYS A 45 9.11 -13.78 -6.90
N HIS A 46 9.17 -12.55 -6.39
CA HIS A 46 10.41 -11.81 -6.12
C HIS A 46 10.46 -11.32 -4.66
N GLU A 47 11.66 -11.20 -4.11
CA GLU A 47 11.84 -10.58 -2.80
C GLU A 47 11.69 -9.05 -2.90
N CYS A 48 10.63 -8.52 -2.30
CA CYS A 48 10.31 -7.10 -2.20
C CYS A 48 11.01 -6.48 -0.98
N ILE A 49 12.32 -6.69 -0.87
CA ILE A 49 13.11 -6.41 0.35
C ILE A 49 13.99 -5.15 0.25
N GLU A 50 14.02 -4.48 -0.91
CA GLU A 50 14.91 -3.33 -1.15
C GLU A 50 14.23 -2.20 -1.95
N GLY A 51 14.82 -1.02 -1.84
CA GLY A 51 14.47 0.17 -2.64
C GLY A 51 13.03 0.62 -2.44
N GLU A 52 12.37 0.91 -3.56
CA GLU A 52 11.01 1.42 -3.54
C GLU A 52 10.00 0.42 -2.95
N ASN A 53 10.22 -0.89 -3.08
CA ASN A 53 9.29 -1.88 -2.55
C ASN A 53 9.12 -1.76 -1.02
N VAL A 54 10.22 -1.48 -0.29
CA VAL A 54 10.19 -1.22 1.16
C VAL A 54 9.42 0.07 1.45
N ARG A 55 9.61 1.12 0.64
CA ARG A 55 8.89 2.39 0.80
C ARG A 55 7.40 2.24 0.53
N VAL A 56 7.01 1.46 -0.48
CA VAL A 56 5.60 1.11 -0.76
C VAL A 56 5.00 0.38 0.44
N GLN A 57 5.71 -0.58 1.01
CA GLN A 57 5.26 -1.27 2.23
C GLN A 57 5.09 -0.31 3.41
N GLN A 58 6.04 0.58 3.67
CA GLN A 58 5.93 1.58 4.73
C GLN A 58 4.71 2.50 4.54
N ARG A 59 4.44 2.93 3.30
CA ARG A 59 3.24 3.73 3.01
C ARG A 59 1.96 2.92 3.23
N LEU A 60 1.94 1.64 2.85
CA LEU A 60 0.81 0.75 3.12
C LEU A 60 0.58 0.56 4.62
N GLU A 61 1.63 0.45 5.42
CA GLU A 61 1.55 0.38 6.88
C GLU A 61 0.92 1.65 7.47
N ILE A 62 1.28 2.84 6.96
CA ILE A 62 0.67 4.11 7.37
C ILE A 62 -0.81 4.14 7.01
N VAL A 63 -1.18 3.78 5.77
CA VAL A 63 -2.59 3.74 5.34
C VAL A 63 -3.40 2.75 6.20
N HIS A 64 -2.87 1.54 6.41
CA HIS A 64 -3.52 0.51 7.20
C HIS A 64 -3.67 0.93 8.67
N GLY A 65 -2.60 1.47 9.27
CA GLY A 65 -2.58 1.97 10.63
C GLY A 65 -3.55 3.12 10.84
N ALA A 66 -3.59 4.10 9.92
CA ALA A 66 -4.53 5.22 9.99
C ALA A 66 -5.98 4.75 9.84
N TYR A 67 -6.25 3.83 8.90
CA TYR A 67 -7.59 3.28 8.69
C TYR A 67 -8.12 2.55 9.92
N LYS A 68 -7.35 1.58 10.43
CA LYS A 68 -7.73 0.74 11.57
C LYS A 68 -7.70 1.51 12.88
N GLY A 69 -6.64 2.29 13.11
CA GLY A 69 -6.45 3.08 14.33
C GLY A 69 -7.48 4.19 14.47
N GLY A 70 -7.89 4.81 13.36
CA GLY A 70 -8.99 5.77 13.33
C GLY A 70 -10.38 5.14 13.40
N GLN A 71 -10.47 3.80 13.46
CA GLN A 71 -11.73 3.03 13.49
C GLN A 71 -12.69 3.41 12.35
N PHE A 72 -12.14 3.76 11.19
CA PHE A 72 -12.94 4.18 10.05
C PHE A 72 -13.67 2.98 9.44
N THR A 73 -14.88 3.24 8.94
CA THR A 73 -15.72 2.24 8.25
C THR A 73 -16.02 2.62 6.80
N SER A 74 -15.62 3.83 6.38
CA SER A 74 -15.75 4.29 5.01
C SER A 74 -15.02 3.36 4.06
N ARG A 75 -15.67 3.01 2.96
CA ARG A 75 -15.09 2.25 1.84
C ARG A 75 -14.94 3.12 0.58
N SER A 76 -14.99 4.44 0.75
CA SER A 76 -14.93 5.39 -0.36
C SER A 76 -13.53 5.39 -1.00
N PRO A 77 -13.41 5.28 -2.34
CA PRO A 77 -12.14 5.43 -3.02
C PRO A 77 -11.42 6.73 -2.69
N LEU A 78 -12.15 7.84 -2.61
CA LEU A 78 -11.58 9.16 -2.30
C LEU A 78 -10.96 9.21 -0.90
N PHE A 79 -11.54 8.50 0.06
CA PHE A 79 -11.01 8.42 1.42
C PHE A 79 -9.65 7.72 1.43
N PHE A 80 -9.55 6.57 0.76
CA PHE A 80 -8.29 5.85 0.65
C PHE A 80 -7.24 6.59 -0.17
N GLN A 81 -7.63 7.30 -1.23
CA GLN A 81 -6.73 8.18 -1.97
C GLN A 81 -6.17 9.29 -1.08
N HIS A 82 -7.00 9.87 -0.21
CA HIS A 82 -6.53 10.87 0.75
C HIS A 82 -5.49 10.30 1.72
N LEU A 83 -5.76 9.13 2.31
CA LEU A 83 -4.78 8.45 3.16
C LEU A 83 -3.48 8.11 2.41
N ALA A 84 -3.59 7.69 1.16
CA ALA A 84 -2.44 7.39 0.32
C ALA A 84 -1.57 8.63 0.04
N LEU A 85 -2.19 9.79 -0.21
CA LEU A 85 -1.47 11.05 -0.36
C LEU A 85 -0.74 11.45 0.92
N LEU A 86 -1.38 11.30 2.09
CA LEU A 86 -0.74 11.57 3.39
C LEU A 86 0.45 10.65 3.63
N ALA A 87 0.28 9.34 3.38
CA ALA A 87 1.37 8.37 3.50
C ALA A 87 2.55 8.70 2.58
N ARG A 88 2.29 9.23 1.37
CA ARG A 88 3.33 9.68 0.44
C ARG A 88 4.09 10.91 0.93
N VAL A 89 3.45 11.79 1.72
CA VAL A 89 4.13 12.92 2.36
C VAL A 89 5.07 12.43 3.46
N GLU A 90 4.60 11.49 4.29
CA GLU A 90 5.39 10.91 5.38
C GLU A 90 6.56 10.05 4.87
N VAL A 91 6.35 9.29 3.78
CA VAL A 91 7.39 8.49 3.11
C VAL A 91 7.47 8.91 1.64
N PRO A 92 8.32 9.90 1.30
CA PRO A 92 8.44 10.41 -0.06
C PRO A 92 8.91 9.36 -1.08
N MET A 93 8.55 9.57 -2.35
CA MET A 93 9.15 8.82 -3.48
C MET A 93 10.61 9.25 -3.65
N GLU A 94 11.50 8.30 -3.97
CA GLU A 94 12.84 8.68 -4.44
C GLU A 94 12.72 9.40 -5.79
N HIS A 95 13.58 10.40 -6.00
CA HIS A 95 13.65 11.19 -7.22
C HIS A 95 14.54 10.50 -8.26
#